data_AF-A0A836L0D5-F1
#
_entry.id   AF-A0A836L0D5-F1
#
_cell.length_a   1.000
_cell.length_b   1.000
_cell.length_c   1.000
_cell.angle_alpha   90.00
_cell.angle_beta   90.00
_cell.angle_gamma   90.00
#
_symmetry.space_group_name_H-M   'P 1'
#
loop_
_entity.id
_entity.type
_entity.pdbx_description
1 polymer ?
#
loop_
_entity_poly.entity_id
_entity_poly.type
_entity_poly.pdbx_seq_one_letter_code
_entity_poly.pdbx_strand_id
1 'polypeptide(L)'
;MTEFKKLATLADTLAQDVLTLKARCASSSHCDCSGSAVDDLDSRPCFCDAEHLHLLSTRIREAVANGIPRLRKIVQKARETDPDRQIYNEAMCAKIEALFLAFCKTLQLLAPEYFDALKAIDALSPDDGDEHSVFNGLLYTDFDPNVLLEESASLQAADNEHNHYILNRAKAEAWQSRVAQGLADTVVFESQNRALILAEEKVSRVAAIEEKRADKLLVTKIMEARAELKWQNEVQRRGAEFSLLKTATAAISDVDAIPYFLASRISSEALRVTIAGHARQLIKTLLSTPEDMNIRRLRNNNEHLICDYGHPCLSAYDPGSGQRCVCQEAVCAAEALWCRMGYTICYTKVPNRSLDMARGDARADSLRLPCGETLSAHTYEPMGFEDYSERLFELVEPDATERADEWMKWYTTMQRMESTLSSMLPSSYR
;
A
#
# COMPACT_ATOMS: atom_id res chain seq x y z
N MET A 1 38.98 58.02 -46.34
CA MET A 1 38.75 59.16 -45.42
C MET A 1 40.11 59.73 -45.00
N THR A 2 40.28 61.05 -44.99
CA THR A 2 41.51 61.70 -44.51
C THR A 2 41.64 61.58 -42.98
N GLU A 3 42.85 61.66 -42.44
CA GLU A 3 43.09 61.57 -40.99
C GLU A 3 42.32 62.63 -40.19
N PHE A 4 42.22 63.86 -40.73
CA PHE A 4 41.39 64.92 -40.17
C PHE A 4 39.91 64.52 -40.04
N LYS A 5 39.32 63.89 -41.08
CA LYS A 5 37.91 63.44 -41.02
C LYS A 5 37.70 62.36 -39.96
N LYS A 6 38.66 61.43 -39.79
CA LYS A 6 38.60 60.40 -38.76
C LYS A 6 38.65 61.00 -37.35
N LEU A 7 39.48 62.03 -37.14
CA LEU A 7 39.60 62.73 -35.86
C LEU A 7 38.39 63.61 -35.57
N ALA A 8 37.80 64.24 -36.58
CA ALA A 8 36.54 64.97 -36.44
C ALA A 8 35.41 64.05 -35.97
N THR A 9 35.19 62.91 -36.64
CA THR A 9 34.19 61.93 -36.20
C THR A 9 34.48 61.40 -34.80
N LEU A 10 35.74 61.14 -34.46
CA LEU A 10 36.12 60.69 -33.11
C LEU A 10 35.82 61.75 -32.05
N ALA A 11 36.10 63.03 -32.33
CA ALA A 11 35.80 64.14 -31.42
C ALA A 11 34.30 64.34 -31.22
N ASP A 12 33.51 64.22 -32.29
CA ASP A 12 32.04 64.31 -32.22
C ASP A 12 31.45 63.16 -31.39
N THR A 13 31.90 61.93 -31.63
CA THR A 13 31.48 60.75 -30.85
C THR A 13 31.91 60.87 -29.39
N LEU A 14 33.14 61.31 -29.12
CA LEU A 14 33.62 61.54 -27.76
C LEU A 14 32.77 62.60 -27.04
N ALA A 15 32.43 63.71 -27.71
CA ALA A 15 31.57 64.73 -27.13
C ALA A 15 30.18 64.17 -26.78
N GLN A 16 29.59 63.37 -27.66
CA GLN A 16 28.31 62.73 -27.41
C GLN A 16 28.39 61.72 -26.27
N ASP A 17 29.43 60.88 -26.23
CA ASP A 17 29.62 59.88 -25.17
C ASP A 17 29.86 60.54 -23.81
N VAL A 18 30.69 61.59 -23.74
CA VAL A 18 30.94 62.36 -22.51
C VAL A 18 29.68 63.05 -22.01
N LEU A 19 28.91 63.70 -22.90
CA LEU A 19 27.63 64.32 -22.52
C LEU A 19 26.63 63.28 -22.02
N THR A 20 26.56 62.13 -22.68
CA THR A 20 25.67 61.02 -22.29
C THR A 20 26.07 60.45 -20.94
N LEU A 21 27.37 60.22 -20.71
CA LEU A 21 27.90 59.74 -19.44
C LEU A 21 27.58 60.71 -18.30
N LYS A 22 27.89 62.01 -18.47
CA LYS A 22 27.62 63.03 -17.45
C LYS A 22 26.14 63.19 -17.15
N ALA A 23 25.27 63.16 -18.17
CA ALA A 23 23.83 63.23 -17.97
C ALA A 23 23.32 62.04 -17.14
N ARG A 24 23.85 60.84 -17.38
CA ARG A 24 23.47 59.64 -16.64
C ARG A 24 24.01 59.62 -15.21
N CYS A 25 25.26 60.06 -15.01
CA CYS A 25 25.85 60.17 -13.67
C CYS A 25 25.21 61.30 -12.83
N ALA A 26 24.77 62.40 -13.46
CA ALA A 26 24.07 63.48 -12.76
C ALA A 26 22.65 63.09 -12.32
N SER A 27 22.00 62.19 -13.07
CA SER A 27 20.66 61.69 -12.72
C SER A 27 20.64 60.64 -11.61
N SER A 28 21.79 60.11 -11.19
CA SER A 28 21.85 59.02 -10.18
C SER A 28 21.88 59.50 -8.73
N SER A 29 21.90 60.81 -8.46
CA SER A 29 21.91 61.36 -7.08
C SER A 29 20.55 61.32 -6.36
N HIS A 30 19.51 60.77 -6.99
CA HIS A 30 18.14 60.73 -6.46
C HIS A 30 17.41 59.38 -6.62
N CYS A 31 18.12 58.26 -6.49
CA CYS A 31 17.46 56.98 -6.24
C CYS A 31 17.87 56.44 -4.87
N ASP A 32 17.16 56.89 -3.83
CA ASP A 32 17.16 56.24 -2.52
C ASP A 32 16.53 54.85 -2.65
N CYS A 33 17.36 53.86 -2.96
CA CYS A 33 17.02 52.45 -2.83
C CYS A 33 17.05 52.06 -1.35
N SER A 34 16.13 52.60 -0.55
CA SER A 34 15.89 52.15 0.82
C SER A 34 14.44 51.68 0.98
N GLY A 35 14.25 50.37 0.80
CA GLY A 35 13.28 49.60 1.58
C GLY A 35 12.02 49.09 0.87
N SER A 36 11.83 47.76 1.00
CA SER A 36 10.54 47.05 1.12
C SER A 36 9.67 46.97 -0.16
N ALA A 37 9.80 45.92 -0.97
CA ALA A 37 9.13 44.61 -0.82
C ALA A 37 7.66 44.58 -1.29
N VAL A 38 7.46 43.77 -2.35
CA VAL A 38 6.24 43.06 -2.77
C VAL A 38 5.15 43.88 -3.49
N ASP A 39 4.77 43.34 -4.66
CA ASP A 39 3.64 43.69 -5.53
C ASP A 39 3.69 45.03 -6.28
N ASP A 40 4.32 45.01 -7.46
CA ASP A 40 3.63 45.37 -8.71
C ASP A 40 4.46 44.98 -9.95
N LEU A 41 3.88 44.11 -10.78
CA LEU A 41 4.29 43.94 -12.17
C LEU A 41 3.95 45.25 -12.92
N ASP A 42 4.85 45.70 -13.81
CA ASP A 42 4.74 46.89 -14.70
C ASP A 42 5.26 48.26 -14.23
N SER A 43 6.24 48.30 -13.32
CA SER A 43 7.09 49.48 -13.16
C SER A 43 8.48 49.24 -13.73
N ARG A 44 8.74 49.79 -14.92
CA ARG A 44 10.07 49.84 -15.57
C ARG A 44 11.18 49.96 -14.53
N PRO A 45 12.12 49.01 -14.46
CA PRO A 45 13.24 49.23 -13.59
C PRO A 45 14.04 50.37 -14.22
N CYS A 46 14.16 51.47 -13.50
CA CYS A 46 15.12 52.53 -13.79
C CYS A 46 16.53 51.98 -13.46
N PHE A 47 16.93 50.92 -14.16
CA PHE A 47 18.33 50.58 -14.26
C PHE A 47 18.95 51.70 -15.08
N CYS A 48 19.67 52.61 -14.43
CA CYS A 48 20.89 53.09 -15.06
C CYS A 48 21.69 51.83 -15.39
N ASP A 49 21.63 51.40 -16.65
CA ASP A 49 22.24 50.14 -17.08
C ASP A 49 23.74 50.23 -16.81
N ALA A 50 24.19 49.62 -15.72
CA ALA A 50 25.57 49.65 -15.27
C ALA A 50 26.51 49.03 -16.31
N GLU A 51 26.00 48.11 -17.15
CA GLU A 51 26.73 47.58 -18.30
C GLU A 51 26.83 48.64 -19.41
N HIS A 52 25.77 49.40 -19.66
CA HIS A 52 25.78 50.53 -20.58
C HIS A 52 26.71 51.67 -20.13
N LEU A 53 26.71 52.02 -18.83
CA LEU A 53 27.62 53.02 -18.27
C LEU A 53 29.09 52.60 -18.38
N HIS A 54 29.38 51.34 -18.10
CA HIS A 54 30.72 50.78 -18.28
C HIS A 54 31.15 50.76 -19.75
N LEU A 55 30.23 50.42 -20.67
CA LEU A 55 30.47 50.46 -22.10
C LEU A 55 30.78 51.89 -22.58
N LEU A 56 30.02 52.89 -22.11
CA LEU A 56 30.28 54.31 -22.40
C LEU A 56 31.63 54.75 -21.83
N SER A 57 31.93 54.41 -20.58
CA SER A 57 33.22 54.67 -19.93
C SER A 57 34.40 54.11 -20.74
N THR A 58 34.27 52.87 -21.21
CA THR A 58 35.29 52.19 -22.03
C THR A 58 35.49 52.88 -23.38
N ARG A 59 34.41 53.25 -24.07
CA ARG A 59 34.49 53.98 -25.36
C ARG A 59 35.15 55.34 -25.22
N ILE A 60 34.86 56.07 -24.14
CA ILE A 60 35.50 57.36 -23.84
C ILE A 60 37.00 57.16 -23.64
N ARG A 61 37.42 56.20 -22.81
CA ARG A 61 38.84 55.90 -22.57
C ARG A 61 39.57 55.54 -23.85
N GLU A 62 38.98 54.68 -24.68
CA GLU A 62 39.53 54.31 -25.99
C GLU A 62 39.62 55.50 -26.94
N ALA A 63 38.59 56.35 -26.98
CA ALA A 63 38.59 57.55 -27.82
C ALA A 63 39.66 58.56 -27.37
N VAL A 64 39.87 58.73 -26.07
CA VAL A 64 40.92 59.61 -25.53
C VAL A 64 42.32 59.05 -25.82
N ALA A 65 42.56 57.77 -25.53
CA ALA A 65 43.83 57.11 -25.78
C ALA A 65 44.24 57.12 -27.26
N ASN A 66 43.27 56.93 -28.17
CA ASN A 66 43.51 56.99 -29.61
C ASN A 66 43.55 58.41 -30.17
N GLY A 67 42.76 59.32 -29.60
CA GLY A 67 42.55 60.68 -30.11
C GLY A 67 43.74 61.60 -29.82
N ILE A 68 44.27 61.59 -28.59
CA ILE A 68 45.29 62.53 -28.13
C ILE A 68 46.60 62.44 -28.93
N PRO A 69 47.22 61.26 -29.15
CA PRO A 69 48.47 61.18 -29.90
C PRO A 69 48.31 61.62 -31.37
N ARG A 70 47.15 61.33 -31.96
CA ARG A 70 46.83 61.68 -33.35
C ARG A 70 46.53 63.17 -33.51
N LEU A 71 45.84 63.78 -32.54
CA LEU A 71 45.63 65.22 -32.47
C LEU A 71 46.94 65.96 -32.24
N ARG A 72 47.77 65.50 -31.31
CA ARG A 72 49.11 66.06 -31.07
C ARG A 72 49.93 66.12 -32.36
N LYS A 73 49.98 65.00 -33.09
CA LYS A 73 50.71 64.90 -34.37
C LYS A 73 50.19 65.86 -35.44
N ILE A 74 48.87 65.96 -35.62
CA ILE A 74 48.30 66.80 -36.68
C ILE A 74 48.37 68.29 -36.34
N VAL A 75 48.23 68.66 -35.05
CA VAL A 75 48.38 70.04 -34.56
C VAL A 75 49.83 70.49 -34.67
N GLN A 76 50.80 69.68 -34.21
CA GLN A 76 52.23 69.99 -34.39
C GLN A 76 52.60 70.19 -35.86
N LYS A 77 51.98 69.43 -36.77
CA LYS A 77 52.17 69.61 -38.22
C LYS A 77 51.43 70.81 -38.81
N ALA A 78 50.33 71.25 -38.22
CA ALA A 78 49.64 72.48 -38.61
C ALA A 78 50.38 73.75 -38.15
N ARG A 79 51.11 73.65 -37.02
CA ARG A 79 51.96 74.71 -36.46
C ARG A 79 53.41 74.72 -36.99
N GLU A 80 53.73 73.86 -37.96
CA GLU A 80 55.03 73.83 -38.61
C GLU A 80 55.24 75.13 -39.41
N THR A 81 56.26 75.91 -39.06
CA THR A 81 56.56 77.22 -39.68
C THR A 81 57.59 77.14 -40.80
N ASP A 82 58.20 75.96 -41.02
CA ASP A 82 59.13 75.70 -42.12
C ASP A 82 58.34 75.46 -43.44
N PRO A 83 58.44 76.34 -44.45
CA PRO A 83 57.67 76.23 -45.70
C PRO A 83 57.93 74.92 -46.46
N ASP A 84 59.11 74.32 -46.30
CA ASP A 84 59.49 73.06 -46.97
C ASP A 84 58.95 71.82 -46.22
N ARG A 85 58.42 72.00 -45.00
CA ARG A 85 57.84 70.95 -44.16
C ARG A 85 56.35 71.12 -43.89
N GLN A 86 55.79 72.30 -44.18
CA GLN A 86 54.38 72.61 -44.01
C GLN A 86 53.53 71.97 -45.13
N ILE A 87 52.70 71.01 -44.76
CA ILE A 87 51.88 70.23 -45.70
C ILE A 87 50.42 70.68 -45.78
N TYR A 88 50.00 71.62 -44.93
CA TYR A 88 48.63 72.11 -44.83
C TYR A 88 48.54 73.59 -45.20
N ASN A 89 47.48 73.96 -45.94
CA ASN A 89 47.18 75.37 -46.20
C ASN A 89 46.57 76.05 -44.97
N GLU A 90 46.55 77.38 -44.94
CA GLU A 90 46.07 78.18 -43.81
C GLU A 90 44.65 77.81 -43.37
N ALA A 91 43.74 77.58 -44.33
CA ALA A 91 42.36 77.17 -44.06
C ALA A 91 42.26 75.80 -43.37
N MET A 92 43.18 74.87 -43.67
CA MET A 92 43.25 73.56 -43.04
C MET A 92 43.91 73.63 -41.66
N CYS A 93 44.95 74.46 -41.50
CA CYS A 93 45.55 74.72 -40.19
C CYS A 93 44.51 75.28 -39.21
N ALA A 94 43.71 76.27 -39.63
CA ALA A 94 42.63 76.82 -38.81
C ALA A 94 41.58 75.76 -38.41
N LYS A 95 41.24 74.82 -39.31
CA LYS A 95 40.32 73.72 -39.02
C LYS A 95 40.90 72.70 -38.03
N ILE A 96 42.21 72.44 -38.11
CA ILE A 96 42.92 71.54 -37.18
C ILE A 96 42.95 72.13 -35.78
N GLU A 97 43.22 73.43 -35.64
CA GLU A 97 43.17 74.14 -34.34
C GLU A 97 41.75 74.14 -33.76
N ALA A 98 40.73 74.40 -34.57
CA ALA A 98 39.34 74.35 -34.11
C ALA A 98 38.93 72.95 -33.61
N LEU A 99 39.37 71.89 -34.31
CA LEU A 99 39.15 70.51 -33.90
C LEU A 99 39.87 70.17 -32.59
N PHE A 100 41.11 70.63 -32.44
CA PHE A 100 41.86 70.48 -31.20
C PHE A 100 41.14 71.13 -30.02
N LEU A 101 40.66 72.37 -30.18
CA LEU A 101 39.91 73.07 -29.14
C LEU A 101 38.59 72.37 -28.80
N ALA A 102 37.85 71.88 -29.78
CA ALA A 102 36.61 71.12 -29.55
C ALA A 102 36.86 69.83 -28.75
N PHE A 103 37.94 69.12 -29.08
CA PHE A 103 38.37 67.93 -28.34
C PHE A 103 38.79 68.27 -26.91
N CYS A 104 39.59 69.31 -26.72
CA CYS A 104 40.05 69.74 -25.40
C CYS A 104 38.90 70.22 -24.51
N LYS A 105 37.93 70.95 -25.06
CA LYS A 105 36.70 71.33 -24.34
C LYS A 105 35.89 70.11 -23.89
N THR A 106 35.87 69.05 -24.69
CA THR A 106 35.21 67.79 -24.33
C THR A 106 35.92 67.10 -23.17
N LEU A 107 37.27 67.10 -23.16
CA LEU A 107 38.05 66.60 -22.03
C LEU A 107 37.87 67.45 -20.77
N GLN A 108 37.80 68.78 -20.93
CA GLN A 108 37.51 69.69 -19.83
C GLN A 108 36.13 69.43 -19.23
N LEU A 109 35.14 69.09 -20.06
CA LEU A 109 33.84 68.64 -19.56
C LEU A 109 33.96 67.32 -18.80
N LEU A 110 34.79 66.38 -19.27
CA LEU A 110 34.95 65.06 -18.64
C LEU A 110 35.69 65.12 -17.28
N ALA A 111 36.71 65.97 -17.17
CA ALA A 111 37.57 66.10 -15.99
C ALA A 111 37.80 67.59 -15.65
N PRO A 112 36.76 68.34 -15.23
CA PRO A 112 36.87 69.78 -15.00
C PRO A 112 37.93 70.13 -13.96
N GLU A 113 38.01 69.35 -12.88
CA GLU A 113 38.95 69.55 -11.77
C GLU A 113 40.41 69.47 -12.21
N TYR A 114 40.76 68.54 -13.11
CA TYR A 114 42.10 68.42 -13.69
C TYR A 114 42.51 69.72 -14.42
N PHE A 115 41.61 70.28 -15.24
CA PHE A 115 41.91 71.50 -15.97
C PHE A 115 41.84 72.76 -15.10
N ASP A 116 41.03 72.77 -14.05
CA ASP A 116 40.99 73.85 -13.06
C ASP A 116 42.30 73.89 -12.24
N ALA A 117 42.83 72.72 -11.88
CA ALA A 117 44.15 72.61 -11.25
C ALA A 117 45.28 73.09 -12.17
N LEU A 118 45.25 72.72 -13.46
CA LEU A 118 46.22 73.22 -14.45
C LEU A 118 46.14 74.75 -14.63
N LYS A 119 44.93 75.32 -14.68
CA LYS A 119 44.72 76.78 -14.73
C LYS A 119 45.29 77.51 -13.52
N ALA A 120 45.14 76.94 -12.33
CA ALA A 120 45.66 77.52 -11.10
C ALA A 120 47.20 77.51 -11.05
N ILE A 121 47.84 76.51 -11.68
CA ILE A 121 49.30 76.42 -11.82
C ILE A 121 49.80 77.42 -12.87
N ASP A 122 49.12 77.55 -14.01
CA ASP A 122 49.50 78.48 -15.10
C ASP A 122 49.36 79.96 -14.69
N ALA A 123 48.37 80.29 -13.85
CA ALA A 123 48.16 81.64 -13.31
C ALA A 123 49.29 82.15 -12.39
N LEU A 124 50.23 81.28 -11.99
CA LEU A 124 51.42 81.64 -11.21
C LEU A 124 52.64 82.01 -12.10
N SER A 125 52.51 81.91 -13.42
CA SER A 125 53.56 82.25 -14.40
C SER A 125 53.28 83.62 -15.06
N PRO A 126 54.23 84.58 -15.09
CA PRO A 126 53.97 85.93 -15.60
C PRO A 126 54.29 86.04 -17.10
N ASP A 127 53.57 85.31 -17.95
CA ASP A 127 53.58 85.51 -19.41
C ASP A 127 52.18 85.28 -19.99
N ASP A 128 51.83 86.05 -21.03
CA ASP A 128 50.49 86.42 -21.49
C ASP A 128 49.32 85.42 -21.29
N GLY A 129 48.24 85.94 -20.70
CA GLY A 129 46.98 85.23 -20.44
C GLY A 129 46.16 84.95 -21.69
N ASP A 130 46.52 83.89 -22.42
CA ASP A 130 45.69 83.30 -23.45
C ASP A 130 45.02 82.02 -22.93
N GLU A 131 43.68 81.91 -22.97
CA GLU A 131 42.93 80.71 -22.56
C GLU A 131 43.39 79.44 -23.34
N HIS A 132 44.11 79.62 -24.44
CA HIS A 132 44.74 78.57 -25.22
C HIS A 132 46.00 77.95 -24.59
N SER A 133 46.63 78.57 -23.57
CA SER A 133 47.87 78.07 -22.93
C SER A 133 47.67 76.73 -22.23
N VAL A 134 46.57 76.57 -21.50
CA VAL A 134 46.27 75.38 -20.67
C VAL A 134 46.04 74.14 -21.53
N PHE A 135 45.41 74.30 -22.69
CA PHE A 135 45.19 73.19 -23.62
C PHE A 135 46.47 72.77 -24.34
N ASN A 136 47.42 73.68 -24.56
CA ASN A 136 48.72 73.34 -25.15
C ASN A 136 49.50 72.33 -24.30
N GLY A 137 49.20 72.23 -22.99
CA GLY A 137 49.66 71.18 -22.09
C GLY A 137 49.47 69.75 -22.63
N LEU A 138 48.38 69.51 -23.34
CA LEU A 138 48.02 68.21 -23.93
C LEU A 138 48.91 67.83 -25.13
N LEU A 139 49.61 68.81 -25.71
CA LEU A 139 50.49 68.64 -26.86
C LEU A 139 51.93 68.26 -26.47
N TYR A 140 52.28 68.34 -25.19
CA TYR A 140 53.60 67.90 -24.71
C TYR A 140 53.73 66.38 -24.79
N THR A 141 54.94 65.90 -25.11
CA THR A 141 55.22 64.47 -25.24
C THR A 141 54.95 63.69 -23.95
N ASP A 142 55.13 64.34 -22.82
CA ASP A 142 55.11 63.73 -21.49
C ASP A 142 53.71 63.74 -20.85
N PHE A 143 52.71 64.29 -21.54
CA PHE A 143 51.32 64.23 -21.10
C PHE A 143 50.80 62.79 -21.15
N ASP A 144 50.42 62.26 -19.98
CA ASP A 144 49.77 60.97 -19.83
C ASP A 144 48.24 61.12 -19.75
N PRO A 145 47.48 60.63 -20.76
CA PRO A 145 46.02 60.70 -20.75
C PRO A 145 45.37 59.89 -19.62
N ASN A 146 46.08 58.91 -19.04
CA ASN A 146 45.52 58.08 -17.97
C ASN A 146 45.30 58.89 -16.69
N VAL A 147 46.19 59.84 -16.37
CA VAL A 147 46.04 60.71 -15.20
C VAL A 147 44.75 61.53 -15.29
N LEU A 148 44.48 62.11 -16.46
CA LEU A 148 43.24 62.86 -16.72
C LEU A 148 41.99 61.97 -16.62
N LEU A 149 42.06 60.73 -17.13
CA LEU A 149 40.94 59.79 -17.12
C LEU A 149 40.68 59.23 -15.72
N GLU A 150 41.72 59.03 -14.92
CA GLU A 150 41.63 58.61 -13.52
C GLU A 150 41.00 59.70 -12.65
N GLU A 151 41.28 60.98 -12.91
CA GLU A 151 40.67 62.11 -12.18
C GLU A 151 39.23 62.43 -12.59
N SER A 152 38.67 61.77 -13.62
CA SER A 152 37.29 61.99 -14.02
C SER A 152 36.30 61.33 -13.04
N ALA A 153 35.65 62.14 -12.21
CA ALA A 153 34.60 61.68 -11.28
C ALA A 153 33.45 60.92 -11.98
N SER A 154 33.10 61.29 -13.22
CA SER A 154 32.04 60.61 -13.98
C SER A 154 32.46 59.22 -14.46
N LEU A 155 33.73 59.03 -14.85
CA LEU A 155 34.24 57.70 -15.20
C LEU A 155 34.39 56.81 -13.97
N GLN A 156 34.87 57.37 -12.86
CA GLN A 156 34.95 56.64 -11.58
C GLN A 156 33.57 56.20 -11.08
N ALA A 157 32.55 57.07 -11.18
CA ALA A 157 31.18 56.73 -10.80
C ALA A 157 30.62 55.58 -11.64
N ALA A 158 30.84 55.59 -12.96
CA ALA A 158 30.40 54.52 -13.86
C ALA A 158 31.09 53.18 -13.56
N ASP A 159 32.39 53.19 -13.29
CA ASP A 159 33.12 51.97 -12.92
C ASP A 159 32.70 51.44 -11.54
N ASN A 160 32.48 52.32 -10.57
CA ASN A 160 32.00 51.93 -9.25
C ASN A 160 30.61 51.29 -9.34
N GLU A 161 29.69 51.86 -10.12
CA GLU A 161 28.35 51.30 -10.33
C GLU A 161 28.42 49.92 -10.99
N HIS A 162 29.26 49.78 -12.02
CA HIS A 162 29.49 48.50 -12.69
C HIS A 162 30.09 47.44 -11.75
N ASN A 163 31.09 47.81 -10.95
CA ASN A 163 31.70 46.91 -9.97
C ASN A 163 30.70 46.43 -8.92
N HIS A 164 29.84 47.32 -8.41
CA HIS A 164 28.76 46.94 -7.48
C HIS A 164 27.76 45.99 -8.14
N TYR A 165 27.38 46.27 -9.39
CA TYR A 165 26.50 45.41 -10.17
C TYR A 165 27.07 43.98 -10.33
N ILE A 166 28.34 43.85 -10.75
CA ILE A 166 28.99 42.54 -10.93
C ILE A 166 29.08 41.77 -9.60
N LEU A 167 29.44 42.45 -8.50
CA LEU A 167 29.49 41.82 -7.18
C LEU A 167 28.11 41.34 -6.72
N ASN A 168 27.07 42.13 -6.93
CA ASN A 168 25.70 41.76 -6.56
C ASN A 168 25.20 40.59 -7.41
N ARG A 169 25.49 40.59 -8.72
CA ARG A 169 25.18 39.48 -9.62
C ARG A 169 25.89 38.19 -9.19
N ALA A 170 27.19 38.25 -8.90
CA ALA A 170 27.95 37.09 -8.45
C ALA A 170 27.41 36.53 -7.11
N LYS A 171 27.03 37.40 -6.16
CA LYS A 171 26.38 36.99 -4.92
C LYS A 171 25.04 36.30 -5.17
N ALA A 172 24.23 36.83 -6.08
CA ALA A 172 22.93 36.26 -6.44
C ALA A 172 23.07 34.88 -7.11
N GLU A 173 23.99 34.73 -8.07
CA GLU A 173 24.28 33.46 -8.74
C GLU A 173 24.80 32.41 -7.75
N ALA A 174 25.71 32.80 -6.84
CA ALA A 174 26.21 31.90 -5.79
C ALA A 174 25.13 31.49 -4.76
N TRP A 175 24.16 32.37 -4.50
CA TRP A 175 23.00 32.03 -3.67
C TRP A 175 22.07 31.06 -4.41
N GLN A 176 21.72 31.36 -5.67
CA GLN A 176 20.87 30.50 -6.50
C GLN A 176 21.46 29.09 -6.65
N SER A 177 22.77 28.99 -6.90
CA SER A 177 23.48 27.71 -6.97
C SER A 177 23.40 26.92 -5.67
N ARG A 178 23.59 27.58 -4.51
CA ARG A 178 23.44 26.94 -3.20
C ARG A 178 22.01 26.46 -2.93
N VAL A 179 21.00 27.25 -3.29
CA VAL A 179 19.59 26.86 -3.15
C VAL A 179 19.26 25.68 -4.05
N ALA A 180 19.71 25.70 -5.31
CA ALA A 180 19.49 24.60 -6.25
C ALA A 180 20.13 23.29 -5.78
N GLN A 181 21.37 23.36 -5.28
CA GLN A 181 22.06 22.20 -4.73
C GLN A 181 21.35 21.66 -3.48
N GLY A 182 20.97 22.52 -2.53
CA GLY A 182 20.24 22.10 -1.33
C GLY A 182 18.90 21.46 -1.64
N LEU A 183 18.17 21.96 -2.65
CA LEU A 183 16.93 21.36 -3.13
C LEU A 183 17.18 19.97 -3.75
N ALA A 184 18.21 19.84 -4.60
CA ALA A 184 18.58 18.57 -5.21
C ALA A 184 18.94 17.51 -4.16
N ASP A 185 19.75 17.88 -3.16
CA ASP A 185 20.14 16.99 -2.06
C ASP A 185 18.91 16.56 -1.24
N THR A 186 17.98 17.47 -0.99
CA THR A 186 16.72 17.17 -0.28
C THR A 186 15.88 16.15 -1.05
N VAL A 187 15.75 16.32 -2.37
CA VAL A 187 15.01 15.37 -3.22
C VAL A 187 15.67 13.99 -3.23
N VAL A 188 17.01 13.93 -3.31
CA VAL A 188 17.75 12.66 -3.24
C VAL A 188 17.52 11.99 -1.88
N PHE A 189 17.66 12.72 -0.77
CA PHE A 189 17.42 12.18 0.57
C PHE A 189 15.99 11.64 0.73
N GLU A 190 15.01 12.38 0.23
CA GLU A 190 13.60 11.97 0.27
C GLU A 190 13.36 10.68 -0.51
N SER A 191 13.96 10.56 -1.70
CA SER A 191 13.89 9.35 -2.52
C SER A 191 14.55 8.14 -1.84
N GLN A 192 15.71 8.33 -1.19
CA GLN A 192 16.42 7.28 -0.46
C GLN A 192 15.64 6.85 0.78
N ASN A 193 15.03 7.80 1.50
CA ASN A 193 14.22 7.51 2.67
C ASN A 193 12.95 6.72 2.31
N ARG A 194 12.27 7.07 1.20
CA ARG A 194 11.15 6.27 0.69
C ARG A 194 11.59 4.85 0.34
N ALA A 195 12.74 4.69 -0.31
CA ALA A 195 13.27 3.37 -0.65
C ALA A 195 13.61 2.54 0.61
N LEU A 196 14.16 3.17 1.65
CA LEU A 196 14.42 2.53 2.95
C LEU A 196 13.13 2.04 3.60
N ILE A 197 12.12 2.91 3.73
CA ILE A 197 10.82 2.56 4.34
C ILE A 197 10.19 1.38 3.60
N LEU A 198 10.17 1.41 2.26
CA LEU A 198 9.64 0.31 1.45
C LEU A 198 10.42 -1.00 1.65
N ALA A 199 11.73 -0.93 1.83
CA ALA A 199 12.56 -2.10 2.11
C ALA A 199 12.28 -2.68 3.50
N GLU A 200 12.18 -1.83 4.53
CA GLU A 200 11.83 -2.22 5.90
C GLU A 200 10.43 -2.85 5.95
N GLU A 201 9.43 -2.20 5.36
CA GLU A 201 8.06 -2.72 5.25
C GLU A 201 8.02 -4.07 4.55
N LYS A 202 8.82 -4.25 3.49
CA LYS A 202 8.90 -5.53 2.76
C LYS A 202 9.47 -6.64 3.65
N VAL A 203 10.52 -6.37 4.41
CA VAL A 203 11.12 -7.35 5.34
C VAL A 203 10.14 -7.69 6.45
N SER A 204 9.53 -6.70 7.10
CA SER A 204 8.52 -6.92 8.14
C SER A 204 7.31 -7.69 7.63
N ARG A 205 6.85 -7.41 6.40
CA ARG A 205 5.74 -8.13 5.77
C ARG A 205 6.08 -9.60 5.51
N VAL A 206 7.30 -9.90 5.05
CA VAL A 206 7.75 -11.28 4.85
C VAL A 206 7.74 -12.04 6.16
N ALA A 207 8.32 -11.48 7.23
CA ALA A 207 8.34 -12.09 8.55
C ALA A 207 6.91 -12.38 9.09
N ALA A 208 6.00 -11.41 8.96
CA ALA A 208 4.60 -11.59 9.38
C ALA A 208 3.85 -12.65 8.56
N ILE A 209 4.18 -12.80 7.26
CA ILE A 209 3.60 -13.86 6.42
C ILE A 209 4.14 -15.24 6.83
N GLU A 210 5.43 -15.34 7.15
CA GLU A 210 6.05 -16.58 7.62
C GLU A 210 5.49 -17.03 8.98
N GLU A 211 5.32 -16.10 9.91
CA GLU A 211 4.66 -16.36 11.20
C GLU A 211 3.23 -16.88 11.00
N LYS A 212 2.42 -16.19 10.19
CA LYS A 212 1.05 -16.66 9.87
C LYS A 212 1.02 -18.02 9.19
N ARG A 213 2.01 -18.36 8.38
CA ARG A 213 2.13 -19.69 7.78
C ARG A 213 2.44 -20.75 8.83
N ALA A 214 3.35 -20.46 9.76
CA ALA A 214 3.67 -21.35 10.87
C ALA A 214 2.45 -21.58 11.78
N ASP A 215 1.73 -20.53 12.13
CA ASP A 215 0.49 -20.61 12.92
C ASP A 215 -0.58 -21.44 12.22
N LYS A 216 -0.80 -21.19 10.92
CA LYS A 216 -1.75 -21.98 10.13
C LYS A 216 -1.38 -23.46 10.14
N LEU A 217 -0.10 -23.80 9.96
CA LEU A 217 0.37 -25.19 10.03
C LEU A 217 0.14 -25.78 11.42
N LEU A 218 0.41 -25.03 12.49
CA LEU A 218 0.19 -25.47 13.86
C LEU A 218 -1.29 -25.75 14.14
N VAL A 219 -2.17 -24.81 13.81
CA VAL A 219 -3.62 -24.97 13.98
C VAL A 219 -4.13 -26.15 13.17
N THR A 220 -3.65 -26.32 11.93
CA THR A 220 -4.04 -27.45 11.08
C THR A 220 -3.65 -28.78 11.73
N LYS A 221 -2.41 -28.91 12.22
CA LYS A 221 -1.95 -30.10 12.94
C LYS A 221 -2.77 -30.37 14.21
N ILE A 222 -3.14 -29.34 14.96
CA ILE A 222 -3.98 -29.49 16.16
C ILE A 222 -5.39 -29.98 15.77
N MET A 223 -5.97 -29.43 14.69
CA MET A 223 -7.29 -29.85 14.21
C MET A 223 -7.26 -31.29 13.68
N GLU A 224 -6.24 -31.66 12.92
CA GLU A 224 -6.02 -33.04 12.44
C GLU A 224 -5.86 -34.01 13.61
N ALA A 225 -5.01 -33.69 14.59
CA ALA A 225 -4.83 -34.52 15.78
C ALA A 225 -6.12 -34.67 16.60
N ARG A 226 -6.93 -33.61 16.72
CA ARG A 226 -8.24 -33.67 17.39
C ARG A 226 -9.24 -34.50 16.60
N ALA A 227 -9.28 -34.39 15.28
CA ALA A 227 -10.15 -35.18 14.43
C ALA A 227 -9.78 -36.67 14.50
N GLU A 228 -8.49 -36.99 14.44
CA GLU A 228 -8.00 -38.35 14.58
C GLU A 228 -8.33 -38.93 15.97
N LEU A 229 -8.11 -38.17 17.04
CA LEU A 229 -8.48 -38.61 18.39
C LEU A 229 -9.99 -38.87 18.52
N LYS A 230 -10.83 -38.00 17.95
CA LYS A 230 -12.29 -38.20 17.92
C LYS A 230 -12.66 -39.46 17.14
N TRP A 231 -12.01 -39.71 16.01
CA TRP A 231 -12.24 -40.92 15.21
C TRP A 231 -11.81 -42.18 15.96
N GLN A 232 -10.66 -42.17 16.62
CA GLN A 232 -10.19 -43.29 17.44
C GLN A 232 -11.16 -43.61 18.59
N ASN A 233 -11.68 -42.58 19.26
CA ASN A 233 -12.70 -42.75 20.29
C ASN A 233 -13.98 -43.35 19.71
N GLU A 234 -14.41 -42.93 18.52
CA GLU A 234 -15.58 -43.47 17.84
C GLU A 234 -15.36 -44.95 17.43
N VAL A 235 -14.19 -45.32 16.93
CA VAL A 235 -13.83 -46.72 16.62
C VAL A 235 -13.86 -47.58 17.89
N GLN A 236 -13.29 -47.11 19.00
CA GLN A 236 -13.32 -47.81 20.27
C GLN A 236 -14.75 -47.97 20.79
N ARG A 237 -15.57 -46.91 20.72
CA ARG A 237 -16.98 -46.94 21.08
C ARG A 237 -17.76 -47.98 20.28
N ARG A 238 -17.59 -48.01 18.95
CA ARG A 238 -18.20 -49.01 18.07
C ARG A 238 -17.80 -50.44 18.47
N GLY A 239 -16.52 -50.65 18.79
CA GLY A 239 -16.02 -51.94 19.26
C GLY A 239 -16.64 -52.37 20.59
N ALA A 240 -16.76 -51.45 21.55
CA ALA A 240 -17.40 -51.69 22.84
C ALA A 240 -18.89 -52.01 22.68
N GLU A 241 -19.60 -51.23 21.87
CA GLU A 241 -21.02 -51.44 21.56
C GLU A 241 -21.26 -52.81 20.89
N PHE A 242 -20.47 -53.15 19.86
CA PHE A 242 -20.57 -54.44 19.21
C PHE A 242 -20.33 -55.60 20.20
N SER A 243 -19.37 -55.44 21.10
CA SER A 243 -19.08 -56.42 22.14
C SER A 243 -20.25 -56.58 23.11
N LEU A 244 -20.84 -55.47 23.57
CA LEU A 244 -22.01 -55.48 24.46
C LEU A 244 -23.22 -56.16 23.81
N LEU A 245 -23.50 -55.84 22.54
CA LEU A 245 -24.59 -56.44 21.79
C LEU A 245 -24.36 -57.93 21.52
N LYS A 246 -23.11 -58.33 21.24
CA LYS A 246 -22.75 -59.76 21.13
C LYS A 246 -23.00 -60.50 22.44
N THR A 247 -22.63 -59.92 23.59
CA THR A 247 -22.91 -60.51 24.91
C THR A 247 -24.41 -60.59 25.19
N ALA A 248 -25.18 -59.54 24.88
CA ALA A 248 -26.63 -59.55 25.04
C ALA A 248 -27.30 -60.62 24.14
N THR A 249 -26.86 -60.74 22.89
CA THR A 249 -27.36 -61.74 21.94
C THR A 249 -27.01 -63.17 22.36
N ALA A 250 -25.85 -63.39 22.98
CA ALA A 250 -25.46 -64.70 23.48
C ALA A 250 -26.42 -65.24 24.57
N ALA A 251 -27.05 -64.34 25.34
CA ALA A 251 -28.05 -64.70 26.35
C ALA A 251 -29.33 -65.32 25.76
N ILE A 252 -29.58 -65.12 24.47
CA ILE A 252 -30.70 -65.70 23.70
C ILE A 252 -30.20 -66.59 22.55
N SER A 253 -29.01 -67.17 22.71
CA SER A 253 -28.49 -68.17 21.78
C SER A 253 -29.44 -69.36 21.64
N ASP A 254 -30.08 -69.78 22.73
CA ASP A 254 -31.28 -70.61 22.70
C ASP A 254 -32.54 -69.75 22.54
N VAL A 255 -33.36 -70.09 21.55
CA VAL A 255 -34.60 -69.34 21.23
C VAL A 255 -35.60 -69.42 22.37
N ASP A 256 -35.62 -70.53 23.11
CA ASP A 256 -36.55 -70.72 24.23
C ASP A 256 -36.22 -69.80 25.43
N ALA A 257 -35.02 -69.22 25.46
CA ALA A 257 -34.62 -68.24 26.49
C ALA A 257 -35.17 -66.83 26.22
N ILE A 258 -35.73 -66.55 25.04
CA ILE A 258 -36.24 -65.21 24.67
C ILE A 258 -37.25 -64.65 25.68
N PRO A 259 -38.30 -65.39 26.11
CA PRO A 259 -39.27 -64.85 27.05
C PRO A 259 -38.64 -64.43 28.39
N TYR A 260 -37.70 -65.24 28.89
CA TYR A 260 -36.95 -64.95 30.12
C TYR A 260 -36.03 -63.74 29.95
N PHE A 261 -35.31 -63.66 28.82
CA PHE A 261 -34.48 -62.50 28.50
C PHE A 261 -35.31 -61.21 28.46
N LEU A 262 -36.45 -61.21 27.76
CA LEU A 262 -37.33 -60.03 27.71
C LEU A 262 -37.87 -59.66 29.09
N ALA A 263 -38.26 -60.64 29.91
CA ALA A 263 -38.67 -60.41 31.31
C ALA A 263 -37.55 -59.84 32.18
N SER A 264 -36.29 -60.19 31.93
CA SER A 264 -35.12 -59.69 32.67
C SER A 264 -34.69 -58.28 32.24
N ARG A 265 -35.07 -57.84 31.03
CA ARG A 265 -34.63 -56.57 30.44
C ARG A 265 -35.68 -55.48 30.45
N ILE A 266 -36.95 -55.84 30.27
CA ILE A 266 -38.06 -54.90 30.15
C ILE A 266 -38.98 -55.09 31.35
N SER A 267 -39.11 -54.05 32.17
CA SER A 267 -39.90 -54.12 33.40
C SER A 267 -41.41 -54.21 33.12
N SER A 268 -41.90 -53.51 32.09
CA SER A 268 -43.33 -53.47 31.73
C SER A 268 -43.77 -54.70 30.93
N GLU A 269 -44.83 -55.38 31.38
CA GLU A 269 -45.42 -56.52 30.66
C GLU A 269 -46.06 -56.13 29.32
N ALA A 270 -46.80 -55.02 29.29
CA ALA A 270 -47.41 -54.52 28.06
C ALA A 270 -46.34 -54.20 26.99
N LEU A 271 -45.20 -53.64 27.42
CA LEU A 271 -44.08 -53.34 26.54
C LEU A 271 -43.40 -54.63 26.03
N ARG A 272 -43.25 -55.64 26.89
CA ARG A 272 -42.74 -56.98 26.48
C ARG A 272 -43.61 -57.60 25.38
N VAL A 273 -44.93 -57.55 25.55
CA VAL A 273 -45.89 -58.05 24.55
C VAL A 273 -45.80 -57.26 23.24
N THR A 274 -45.69 -55.94 23.33
CA THR A 274 -45.57 -55.05 22.16
C THR A 274 -44.32 -55.35 21.35
N ILE A 275 -43.15 -55.39 22.00
CA ILE A 275 -41.87 -55.69 21.35
C ILE A 275 -41.86 -57.12 20.78
N ALA A 276 -42.43 -58.09 21.48
CA ALA A 276 -42.57 -59.45 20.96
C ALA A 276 -43.47 -59.49 19.70
N GLY A 277 -44.55 -58.72 19.69
CA GLY A 277 -45.45 -58.58 18.54
C GLY A 277 -44.78 -57.95 17.33
N HIS A 278 -44.07 -56.84 17.53
CA HIS A 278 -43.33 -56.17 16.45
C HIS A 278 -42.22 -57.08 15.90
N ALA A 279 -41.44 -57.73 16.78
CA ALA A 279 -40.40 -58.68 16.38
C ALA A 279 -40.97 -59.87 15.61
N ARG A 280 -42.12 -60.42 16.04
CA ARG A 280 -42.85 -61.46 15.30
C ARG A 280 -43.24 -60.97 13.90
N GLN A 281 -43.78 -59.76 13.81
CA GLN A 281 -44.22 -59.18 12.54
C GLN A 281 -43.03 -58.96 11.60
N LEU A 282 -41.88 -58.51 12.11
CA LEU A 282 -40.66 -58.39 11.34
C LEU A 282 -40.22 -59.75 10.79
N ILE A 283 -40.20 -60.81 11.63
CA ILE A 283 -39.89 -62.17 11.17
C ILE A 283 -40.85 -62.61 10.07
N LYS A 284 -42.18 -62.46 10.28
CA LYS A 284 -43.17 -62.85 9.27
C LYS A 284 -42.94 -62.13 7.94
N THR A 285 -42.69 -60.83 8.01
CA THR A 285 -42.44 -59.99 6.83
C THR A 285 -41.15 -60.41 6.13
N LEU A 286 -40.09 -60.71 6.89
CA LEU A 286 -38.84 -61.20 6.33
C LEU A 286 -39.00 -62.53 5.58
N LEU A 287 -39.78 -63.46 6.15
CA LEU A 287 -40.04 -64.76 5.54
C LEU A 287 -40.98 -64.66 4.33
N SER A 288 -41.90 -63.69 4.29
CA SER A 288 -42.85 -63.52 3.18
C SER A 288 -42.33 -62.65 2.03
N THR A 289 -41.53 -61.63 2.34
CA THR A 289 -41.04 -60.62 1.38
C THR A 289 -39.55 -60.34 1.62
N PRO A 290 -38.67 -61.32 1.40
CA PRO A 290 -37.25 -61.23 1.76
C PRO A 290 -36.46 -60.16 0.98
N GLU A 291 -36.99 -59.69 -0.16
CA GLU A 291 -36.38 -58.68 -1.03
C GLU A 291 -36.59 -57.22 -0.56
N ASP A 292 -37.47 -56.97 0.42
CA ASP A 292 -37.76 -55.60 0.85
C ASP A 292 -36.56 -54.99 1.61
N MET A 293 -35.95 -53.98 1.00
CA MET A 293 -34.78 -53.31 1.57
C MET A 293 -35.06 -52.60 2.90
N ASN A 294 -36.30 -52.21 3.21
CA ASN A 294 -36.64 -51.55 4.47
C ASN A 294 -36.60 -52.51 5.66
N ILE A 295 -36.93 -53.78 5.44
CA ILE A 295 -36.78 -54.82 6.46
C ILE A 295 -35.37 -55.40 6.45
N ARG A 296 -34.65 -55.43 5.32
CA ARG A 296 -33.24 -55.86 5.29
C ARG A 296 -32.28 -54.84 5.92
N ARG A 297 -32.63 -53.55 5.91
CA ARG A 297 -31.86 -52.45 6.51
C ARG A 297 -32.70 -51.64 7.47
N LEU A 298 -32.66 -52.01 8.75
CA LEU A 298 -33.35 -51.29 9.82
C LEU A 298 -32.55 -50.04 10.18
N ARG A 299 -32.97 -48.90 9.63
CA ARG A 299 -32.34 -47.60 9.88
C ARG A 299 -32.88 -47.02 11.18
N ASN A 300 -31.99 -46.69 12.13
CA ASN A 300 -32.43 -46.19 13.44
C ASN A 300 -33.21 -44.86 13.34
N ASN A 301 -32.91 -44.02 12.34
CA ASN A 301 -33.65 -42.78 12.12
C ASN A 301 -34.95 -42.96 11.30
N ASN A 302 -35.39 -44.19 11.03
CA ASN A 302 -36.68 -44.44 10.41
C ASN A 302 -37.80 -44.25 11.44
N GLU A 303 -38.77 -43.39 11.13
CA GLU A 303 -39.87 -43.04 12.03
C GLU A 303 -40.67 -44.27 12.51
N HIS A 304 -40.92 -45.24 11.64
CA HIS A 304 -41.62 -46.48 12.01
C HIS A 304 -40.79 -47.32 12.99
N LEU A 305 -39.50 -47.48 12.71
CA LEU A 305 -38.61 -48.23 13.60
C LEU A 305 -38.51 -47.57 14.99
N ILE A 306 -38.44 -46.24 15.02
CA ILE A 306 -38.42 -45.44 16.25
C ILE A 306 -39.72 -45.65 17.04
N CYS A 307 -40.88 -45.60 16.39
CA CYS A 307 -42.16 -45.80 17.06
C CYS A 307 -42.32 -47.23 17.57
N ASP A 308 -41.86 -48.21 16.80
CA ASP A 308 -42.06 -49.63 17.08
C ASP A 308 -41.09 -50.16 18.16
N TYR A 309 -39.86 -49.65 18.21
CA TYR A 309 -38.80 -50.21 19.06
C TYR A 309 -38.02 -49.19 19.89
N GLY A 310 -38.19 -47.89 19.64
CA GLY A 310 -37.41 -46.83 20.27
C GLY A 310 -36.14 -46.48 19.50
N HIS A 311 -35.26 -45.70 20.12
CA HIS A 311 -34.01 -45.25 19.51
C HIS A 311 -32.81 -45.42 20.46
N PRO A 312 -31.64 -45.88 19.99
CA PRO A 312 -30.48 -46.13 20.85
C PRO A 312 -29.96 -44.90 21.60
N CYS A 313 -30.18 -43.69 21.05
CA CYS A 313 -29.79 -42.42 21.69
C CYS A 313 -30.76 -41.92 22.77
N LEU A 314 -31.80 -42.70 23.14
CA LEU A 314 -32.62 -42.34 24.30
C LEU A 314 -31.75 -42.38 25.57
N SER A 315 -31.81 -41.33 26.38
CA SER A 315 -31.11 -41.34 27.65
C SER A 315 -31.67 -42.45 28.55
N ALA A 316 -30.78 -43.13 29.27
CA ALA A 316 -31.17 -44.16 30.22
C ALA A 316 -32.00 -43.60 31.38
N TYR A 317 -31.82 -42.33 31.72
CA TYR A 317 -32.49 -41.67 32.83
C TYR A 317 -33.04 -40.31 32.40
N ASP A 318 -34.28 -40.02 32.77
CA ASP A 318 -34.82 -38.69 32.61
C ASP A 318 -34.14 -37.73 33.62
N PRO A 319 -33.53 -36.61 33.18
CA PRO A 319 -32.78 -35.72 34.06
C PRO A 319 -33.67 -34.92 35.02
N GLY A 320 -34.97 -34.78 34.75
CA GLY A 320 -35.90 -34.05 35.62
C GLY A 320 -36.48 -34.91 36.75
N SER A 321 -36.85 -36.16 36.43
CA SER A 321 -37.50 -37.10 37.35
C SER A 321 -36.57 -38.17 37.93
N GLY A 322 -35.40 -38.37 37.33
CA GLY A 322 -34.46 -39.44 37.68
C GLY A 322 -34.95 -40.85 37.35
N GLN A 323 -36.12 -40.99 36.70
CA GLN A 323 -36.69 -42.29 36.34
C GLN A 323 -36.02 -42.86 35.09
N ARG A 324 -35.94 -44.19 35.01
CA ARG A 324 -35.41 -44.87 33.83
C ARG A 324 -36.36 -44.76 32.64
N CYS A 325 -35.80 -44.49 31.48
CA CYS A 325 -36.55 -44.51 30.23
C CYS A 325 -36.88 -45.95 29.83
N VAL A 326 -38.16 -46.34 29.91
CA VAL A 326 -38.61 -47.69 29.53
C VAL A 326 -38.42 -47.98 28.03
N CYS A 327 -38.41 -46.96 27.17
CA CYS A 327 -38.09 -47.11 25.75
C CYS A 327 -36.63 -47.49 25.50
N GLN A 328 -35.72 -47.13 26.41
CA GLN A 328 -34.33 -47.55 26.33
C GLN A 328 -34.17 -49.03 26.65
N GLU A 329 -34.98 -49.57 27.58
CA GLU A 329 -35.06 -51.02 27.82
C GLU A 329 -35.56 -51.77 26.58
N ALA A 330 -36.58 -51.21 25.92
CA ALA A 330 -37.18 -51.77 24.71
C ALA A 330 -36.18 -51.84 23.55
N VAL A 331 -35.50 -50.75 23.21
CA VAL A 331 -34.55 -50.73 22.08
C VAL A 331 -33.37 -51.66 22.34
N CYS A 332 -32.81 -51.67 23.57
CA CYS A 332 -31.73 -52.59 23.94
C CYS A 332 -32.13 -54.07 23.75
N ALA A 333 -33.37 -54.42 24.11
CA ALA A 333 -33.88 -55.78 23.94
C ALA A 333 -34.16 -56.11 22.46
N ALA A 334 -34.72 -55.15 21.72
CA ALA A 334 -35.00 -55.29 20.29
C ALA A 334 -33.71 -55.53 19.48
N GLU A 335 -32.65 -54.79 19.77
CA GLU A 335 -31.35 -54.95 19.10
C GLU A 335 -30.75 -56.34 19.29
N ALA A 336 -30.85 -56.91 20.51
CA ALA A 336 -30.44 -58.29 20.75
C ALA A 336 -31.27 -59.29 19.94
N LEU A 337 -32.60 -59.07 19.84
CA LEU A 337 -33.47 -59.89 19.01
C LEU A 337 -33.10 -59.78 17.52
N TRP A 338 -32.85 -58.58 17.00
CA TRP A 338 -32.41 -58.38 15.62
C TRP A 338 -31.08 -59.08 15.36
N CYS A 339 -30.10 -58.95 16.25
CA CYS A 339 -28.85 -59.69 16.12
C CYS A 339 -29.09 -61.21 16.14
N ARG A 340 -30.05 -61.71 16.93
CA ARG A 340 -30.43 -63.13 16.91
C ARG A 340 -31.06 -63.56 15.59
N MET A 341 -31.82 -62.66 14.95
CA MET A 341 -32.38 -62.84 13.60
C MET A 341 -31.33 -62.76 12.48
N GLY A 342 -30.08 -62.38 12.77
CA GLY A 342 -29.00 -62.30 11.78
C GLY A 342 -28.65 -60.87 11.33
N TYR A 343 -29.19 -59.84 11.99
CA TYR A 343 -28.79 -58.47 11.71
C TYR A 343 -27.44 -58.12 12.33
N THR A 344 -26.65 -57.33 11.62
CA THR A 344 -25.37 -56.78 12.08
C THR A 344 -25.42 -55.25 12.07
N ILE A 345 -24.81 -54.62 13.07
CA ILE A 345 -24.71 -53.16 13.13
C ILE A 345 -23.78 -52.68 12.01
N CYS A 346 -24.25 -51.72 11.24
CA CYS A 346 -23.49 -51.02 10.21
C CYS A 346 -23.57 -49.51 10.44
N TYR A 347 -22.57 -48.82 9.90
CA TYR A 347 -22.46 -47.36 9.94
C TYR A 347 -22.29 -46.83 8.53
N THR A 348 -23.13 -45.87 8.14
CA THR A 348 -22.96 -45.20 6.84
C THR A 348 -21.76 -44.24 6.88
N LYS A 349 -21.39 -43.68 5.72
CA LYS A 349 -20.32 -42.68 5.61
C LYS A 349 -20.85 -41.23 5.61
N VAL A 350 -22.15 -41.05 5.85
CA VAL A 350 -22.81 -39.75 5.73
C VAL A 350 -23.38 -39.38 7.09
N PRO A 351 -23.06 -38.20 7.63
CA PRO A 351 -23.61 -37.75 8.90
C PRO A 351 -25.14 -37.68 8.82
N ASN A 352 -25.78 -37.96 9.95
CA ASN A 352 -27.23 -37.95 10.04
C ASN A 352 -27.70 -36.95 11.09
N ARG A 353 -28.93 -36.46 10.94
CA ARG A 353 -29.51 -35.51 11.89
C ARG A 353 -29.64 -36.18 13.26
N SER A 354 -29.09 -35.55 14.29
CA SER A 354 -29.29 -35.98 15.68
C SER A 354 -30.77 -35.97 16.04
N LEU A 355 -31.23 -37.00 16.76
CA LEU A 355 -32.61 -37.09 17.21
C LEU A 355 -32.99 -36.04 18.25
N ASP A 356 -32.02 -35.52 19.02
CA ASP A 356 -32.26 -34.37 19.90
C ASP A 356 -32.66 -33.12 19.10
N MET A 357 -32.09 -32.95 17.90
CA MET A 357 -32.50 -31.89 16.98
C MET A 357 -33.87 -32.13 16.34
N ALA A 358 -34.30 -33.39 16.21
CA ALA A 358 -35.62 -33.75 15.69
C ALA A 358 -36.71 -33.62 16.77
N ARG A 359 -36.35 -33.72 18.05
CA ARG A 359 -37.24 -33.54 19.21
C ARG A 359 -37.95 -32.19 19.23
N GLY A 360 -37.28 -31.13 18.76
CA GLY A 360 -37.85 -29.78 18.70
C GLY A 360 -38.80 -29.52 17.53
N ASP A 361 -38.97 -30.48 16.62
CA ASP A 361 -39.85 -30.34 15.46
C ASP A 361 -41.30 -30.63 15.84
N ALA A 362 -42.27 -29.92 15.26
CA ALA A 362 -43.70 -30.16 15.51
C ALA A 362 -44.17 -31.59 15.22
N ARG A 363 -43.43 -32.34 14.39
CA ARG A 363 -43.70 -33.76 14.12
C ARG A 363 -43.37 -34.67 15.31
N ALA A 364 -42.47 -34.27 16.20
CA ALA A 364 -42.10 -35.06 17.38
C ALA A 364 -43.28 -35.31 18.32
N ASP A 365 -44.25 -34.40 18.36
CA ASP A 365 -45.48 -34.54 19.16
C ASP A 365 -46.46 -35.56 18.57
N SER A 366 -46.31 -35.91 17.29
CA SER A 366 -47.16 -36.89 16.60
C SER A 366 -46.61 -38.32 16.63
N LEU A 367 -45.29 -38.47 16.83
CA LEU A 367 -44.60 -39.76 16.87
C LEU A 367 -44.64 -40.29 18.30
N ARG A 368 -45.24 -41.47 18.50
CA ARG A 368 -45.30 -42.13 19.81
C ARG A 368 -44.27 -43.25 19.87
N LEU A 369 -43.46 -43.24 20.92
CA LEU A 369 -42.50 -44.30 21.20
C LEU A 369 -43.20 -45.51 21.84
N PRO A 370 -42.52 -46.66 22.02
CA PRO A 370 -43.14 -47.88 22.52
C PRO A 370 -43.81 -47.76 23.90
N CYS A 371 -43.42 -46.78 24.71
CA CYS A 371 -44.07 -46.48 26.00
C CYS A 371 -45.45 -45.81 25.86
N GLY A 372 -45.81 -45.34 24.67
CA GLY A 372 -47.03 -44.57 24.40
C GLY A 372 -46.85 -43.05 24.48
N GLU A 373 -45.75 -42.57 25.07
CA GLU A 373 -45.42 -41.14 25.14
C GLU A 373 -44.81 -40.64 23.82
N THR A 374 -44.88 -39.32 23.60
CA THR A 374 -44.38 -38.69 22.37
C THR A 374 -42.86 -38.67 22.31
N LEU A 375 -42.30 -38.58 21.11
CA LEU A 375 -40.85 -38.41 20.89
C LEU A 375 -40.33 -37.17 21.63
N SER A 376 -41.12 -36.08 21.63
CA SER A 376 -40.81 -34.83 22.34
C SER A 376 -40.69 -34.97 23.87
N ALA A 377 -41.38 -35.95 24.47
CA ALA A 377 -41.37 -36.18 25.92
C ALA A 377 -40.10 -36.89 26.41
N HIS A 378 -39.24 -37.35 25.51
CA HIS A 378 -38.04 -38.11 25.87
C HIS A 378 -36.78 -37.24 25.82
N THR A 379 -35.77 -37.68 26.57
CA THR A 379 -34.44 -37.06 26.57
C THR A 379 -33.49 -37.92 25.75
N TYR A 380 -32.61 -37.27 24.98
CA TYR A 380 -31.67 -37.94 24.09
C TYR A 380 -30.23 -37.58 24.46
N GLU A 381 -29.37 -38.58 24.49
CA GLU A 381 -27.93 -38.42 24.67
C GLU A 381 -27.23 -38.80 23.36
N PRO A 382 -26.46 -37.88 22.74
CA PRO A 382 -25.71 -38.19 21.54
C PRO A 382 -24.76 -39.35 21.79
N MET A 383 -24.82 -40.37 20.93
CA MET A 383 -23.91 -41.52 21.03
C MET A 383 -22.57 -41.25 20.35
N GLY A 384 -22.47 -40.22 19.53
CA GLY A 384 -21.24 -39.79 18.84
C GLY A 384 -21.14 -40.25 17.40
N PHE A 385 -22.01 -41.16 16.95
CA PHE A 385 -22.03 -41.59 15.55
C PHE A 385 -22.68 -40.55 14.64
N GLU A 386 -23.59 -39.75 15.16
CA GLU A 386 -24.43 -38.78 14.44
C GLU A 386 -23.59 -37.73 13.70
N ASP A 387 -22.43 -37.39 14.27
CA ASP A 387 -21.45 -36.45 13.70
C ASP A 387 -20.77 -36.97 12.43
N TYR A 388 -20.77 -38.29 12.20
CA TYR A 388 -19.98 -38.94 11.13
C TYR A 388 -20.80 -39.85 10.22
N SER A 389 -21.94 -40.36 10.72
CA SER A 389 -22.62 -41.50 10.13
C SER A 389 -24.08 -41.64 10.58
N GLU A 390 -24.81 -42.51 9.91
CA GLU A 390 -26.04 -43.11 10.41
C GLU A 390 -25.75 -44.53 10.90
N ARG A 391 -26.26 -44.87 12.08
CA ARG A 391 -26.28 -46.24 12.61
C ARG A 391 -27.50 -46.98 12.07
N LEU A 392 -27.30 -48.19 11.55
CA LEU A 392 -28.37 -49.06 11.06
C LEU A 392 -28.04 -50.53 11.33
N PHE A 393 -29.03 -51.40 11.20
CA PHE A 393 -28.86 -52.85 11.22
C PHE A 393 -29.09 -53.42 9.83
N GLU A 394 -28.12 -54.14 9.30
CA GLU A 394 -28.20 -54.81 8.01
C GLU A 394 -28.28 -56.32 8.20
N LEU A 395 -29.26 -56.96 7.55
CA LEU A 395 -29.42 -58.40 7.61
C LEU A 395 -28.30 -59.10 6.84
N VAL A 396 -27.55 -59.95 7.54
CA VAL A 396 -26.49 -60.79 6.97
C VAL A 396 -26.92 -62.25 7.13
N GLU A 397 -27.86 -62.67 6.29
CA GLU A 397 -28.28 -64.08 6.23
C GLU A 397 -27.26 -64.93 5.45
N PRO A 398 -27.14 -66.24 5.74
CA PRO A 398 -26.29 -67.13 4.95
C PRO A 398 -26.77 -67.18 3.49
N ASP A 399 -25.85 -67.31 2.53
CA ASP A 399 -26.25 -67.48 1.13
C ASP A 399 -26.88 -68.87 0.94
N ALA A 400 -28.14 -68.92 0.49
CA ALA A 400 -28.85 -70.17 0.28
C ALA A 400 -28.24 -71.04 -0.84
N THR A 401 -27.56 -70.43 -1.80
CA THR A 401 -26.91 -71.11 -2.94
C THR A 401 -25.53 -71.67 -2.58
N GLU A 402 -24.76 -70.95 -1.76
CA GLU A 402 -23.41 -71.36 -1.36
C GLU A 402 -23.39 -72.17 -0.05
N ARG A 403 -24.29 -71.87 0.88
CA ARG A 403 -24.31 -72.38 2.27
C ARG A 403 -25.72 -72.82 2.69
N ALA A 404 -26.34 -73.67 1.89
CA ALA A 404 -27.72 -74.14 2.08
C ALA A 404 -28.01 -74.68 3.49
N ASP A 405 -27.12 -75.48 4.08
CA ASP A 405 -27.31 -76.03 5.43
C ASP A 405 -27.39 -74.95 6.51
N GLU A 406 -26.59 -73.90 6.38
CA GLU A 406 -26.58 -72.78 7.32
C GLU A 406 -27.81 -71.90 7.14
N TRP A 407 -28.21 -71.67 5.90
CA TRP A 407 -29.45 -70.97 5.59
C TRP A 407 -30.66 -71.71 6.16
N MET A 408 -30.74 -73.03 5.99
CA MET A 408 -31.83 -73.84 6.57
C MET A 408 -31.85 -73.80 8.10
N LYS A 409 -30.69 -73.80 8.76
CA LYS A 409 -30.58 -73.63 10.22
C LYS A 409 -31.07 -72.24 10.65
N TRP A 410 -30.68 -71.21 9.92
CA TRP A 410 -31.13 -69.84 10.16
C TRP A 410 -32.64 -69.73 9.98
N TYR A 411 -33.19 -70.23 8.87
CA TYR A 411 -34.62 -70.23 8.59
C TYR A 411 -35.43 -70.97 9.66
N THR A 412 -34.96 -72.16 10.08
CA THR A 412 -35.59 -72.92 11.18
C THR A 412 -35.55 -72.16 12.50
N THR A 413 -34.45 -71.44 12.77
CA THR A 413 -34.33 -70.57 13.94
C THR A 413 -35.35 -69.44 13.88
N MET A 414 -35.53 -68.79 12.73
CA MET A 414 -36.53 -67.73 12.54
C MET A 414 -37.95 -68.23 12.76
N GLN A 415 -38.29 -69.41 12.24
CA GLN A 415 -39.59 -70.05 12.51
C GLN A 415 -39.81 -70.36 14.00
N ARG A 416 -38.80 -70.90 14.68
CA ARG A 416 -38.87 -71.16 16.13
C ARG A 416 -39.02 -69.86 16.93
N MET A 417 -38.31 -68.80 16.53
CA MET A 417 -38.44 -67.48 17.15
C MET A 417 -39.86 -66.92 16.96
N GLU A 418 -40.41 -67.00 15.75
CA GLU A 418 -41.80 -66.60 15.47
C GLU A 418 -42.79 -67.32 16.38
N SER A 419 -42.68 -68.64 16.50
CA SER A 419 -43.57 -69.45 17.35
C SER A 419 -43.42 -69.10 18.84
N THR A 420 -42.18 -68.88 19.29
CA THR A 420 -41.87 -68.50 20.67
C THR A 420 -42.46 -67.12 21.00
N LEU A 421 -42.27 -66.14 20.12
CA LEU A 421 -42.85 -64.79 20.28
C LEU A 421 -44.39 -64.82 20.19
N SER A 422 -44.97 -65.64 19.32
CA SER A 422 -46.42 -65.85 19.24
C SER A 422 -47.01 -66.37 20.56
N SER A 423 -46.29 -67.24 21.27
CA SER A 423 -46.74 -67.75 22.57
C SER A 423 -46.83 -66.66 23.65
N MET A 424 -46.05 -65.58 23.51
CA MET A 424 -46.06 -64.43 24.42
C MET A 424 -47.22 -63.47 24.18
N LEU A 425 -47.91 -63.58 23.04
CA LEU A 425 -49.02 -62.71 22.69
C LEU A 425 -50.34 -63.20 23.32
N PRO A 426 -51.26 -62.28 23.69
CA PRO A 426 -52.60 -62.62 24.13
C PRO A 426 -53.33 -63.48 23.08
N SER A 427 -54.22 -64.36 23.53
CA SER A 427 -54.95 -65.30 22.67
C SER A 427 -55.76 -64.64 21.55
N SER A 428 -56.10 -63.35 21.67
CA SER A 428 -56.77 -62.56 20.63
C SER A 428 -55.87 -62.17 19.44
N TYR A 429 -54.54 -62.33 19.56
CA TYR A 429 -53.53 -61.94 18.56
C TYR A 429 -52.76 -63.13 17.98
N ARG A 430 -53.07 -64.35 18.43
CA ARG A 430 -52.44 -65.60 17.99
C ARG A 430 -53.00 -66.05 16.65
#